data_AF-A0A2W2C2L2-F1
#
_entry.id   AF-A0A2W2C2L2-F1
#
_cell.length_a   1.000
_cell.length_b   1.000
_cell.length_c   1.000
_cell.angle_alpha   90.00
_cell.angle_beta   90.00
_cell.angle_gamma   90.00
#
_symmetry.space_group_name_H-M   'P 1'
#
loop_
_entity.id
_entity.type
_entity.pdbx_description
1 polymer ?
#
loop_
_entity_poly.entity_id
_entity_poly.type
_entity_poly.pdbx_seq_one_letter_code
_entity_poly.pdbx_strand_id
1 'polypeptide(L)'
;MTTPSDSTAMPPPVGKRLPAHRKAWRRGRASRRRRSRKVRAVISTALVEHRWATTTALVALVVLGPLAGAWLVRRRRVTRALLGLAAVPIALLTLVPTSRELTAGCAVEWAVPTLGAVELMANVVLFAPLVLFAGVLTSRPVPMLLGAGVLSALIELVQALVPALGRSCSTNDWLSNTLGAALGAALAGVALWLGPRLGARATTRRRAGCSAAARPRP
;
A
#
# COMPACT_ATOMS: atom_id res chain seq x y z
N MET A 1 12.37 39.11 -76.84
CA MET A 1 13.39 38.50 -75.97
C MET A 1 12.70 38.05 -74.69
N THR A 2 12.00 36.91 -74.77
CA THR A 2 12.44 35.54 -74.38
C THR A 2 12.28 35.28 -72.88
N THR A 3 11.11 34.73 -72.55
CA THR A 3 10.81 33.96 -71.34
C THR A 3 11.62 32.66 -71.29
N PRO A 4 12.00 32.15 -70.10
CA PRO A 4 12.21 30.73 -69.93
C PRO A 4 11.12 30.13 -69.03
N SER A 5 10.34 29.23 -69.64
CA SER A 5 9.57 28.20 -68.96
C SER A 5 10.53 27.14 -68.41
N ASP A 6 10.47 26.83 -67.13
CA ASP A 6 11.05 25.59 -66.59
C ASP A 6 10.00 24.86 -65.76
N SER A 7 9.42 23.84 -66.40
CA SER A 7 8.46 22.91 -65.81
C SER A 7 9.22 21.71 -65.24
N THR A 8 9.72 21.84 -64.00
CA THR A 8 10.36 20.73 -63.30
C THR A 8 9.29 19.84 -62.66
N ALA A 9 8.85 18.83 -63.42
CA ALA A 9 7.95 17.79 -62.91
C ALA A 9 8.62 17.01 -61.77
N MET A 10 8.01 17.05 -60.57
CA MET A 10 8.42 16.23 -59.44
C MET A 10 8.07 14.75 -59.69
N PRO A 11 9.00 13.79 -59.52
CA PRO A 11 8.68 12.38 -59.61
C PRO A 11 7.79 11.95 -58.43
N PRO A 12 6.86 10.99 -58.62
CA PRO A 12 6.01 10.50 -57.54
C PRO A 12 6.86 9.78 -56.47
N PRO A 13 6.46 9.83 -55.19
CA PRO A 13 7.20 9.19 -54.13
C PRO A 13 7.25 7.68 -54.35
N VAL A 14 8.47 7.15 -54.54
CA VAL A 14 8.75 5.71 -54.54
C VAL A 14 8.28 5.12 -53.21
N GLY A 15 7.15 4.44 -53.25
CA GLY A 15 6.61 3.69 -52.13
C GLY A 15 7.56 2.57 -51.73
N LYS A 16 8.52 2.87 -50.86
CA LYS A 16 9.45 1.88 -50.28
C LYS A 16 8.62 0.83 -49.53
N ARG A 17 8.35 -0.31 -50.18
CA ARG A 17 7.75 -1.50 -49.56
C ARG A 17 8.67 -1.92 -48.43
N LEU A 18 8.32 -1.55 -47.20
CA LEU A 18 9.03 -1.97 -46.00
C LEU A 18 9.12 -3.51 -45.98
N PRO A 19 10.32 -4.07 -45.76
CA PRO A 19 10.53 -5.53 -45.75
C PRO A 19 9.67 -6.17 -44.65
N ALA A 20 9.18 -7.39 -44.91
CA ALA A 20 8.15 -8.05 -44.10
C ALA A 20 8.49 -8.13 -42.60
N HIS A 21 9.77 -8.27 -42.24
CA HIS A 21 10.24 -8.29 -40.85
C HIS A 21 9.98 -6.95 -40.12
N ARG A 22 10.11 -5.79 -40.79
CA ARG A 22 9.81 -4.48 -40.19
C ARG A 22 8.32 -4.27 -39.96
N LYS A 23 7.46 -4.87 -40.80
CA LYS A 23 5.99 -4.85 -40.61
C LYS A 23 5.58 -5.68 -39.40
N ALA A 24 6.16 -6.87 -39.23
CA ALA A 24 5.92 -7.71 -38.05
C ALA A 24 6.35 -7.00 -36.75
N TRP A 25 7.52 -6.37 -36.76
CA TRP A 25 8.04 -5.64 -35.59
C TRP A 25 7.20 -4.39 -35.24
N ARG A 26 6.68 -3.66 -36.24
CA ARG A 26 5.74 -2.54 -36.02
C ARG A 26 4.39 -3.00 -35.48
N ARG A 27 3.85 -4.12 -35.98
CA ARG A 27 2.58 -4.71 -35.47
C ARG A 27 2.72 -5.15 -34.00
N GLY A 28 3.83 -5.76 -33.61
CA GLY A 28 4.12 -6.13 -32.22
C GLY A 28 4.24 -4.93 -31.26
N ARG A 29 4.83 -3.81 -31.72
CA ARG A 29 4.87 -2.56 -30.92
C ARG A 29 3.51 -1.88 -30.82
N ALA A 30 2.71 -1.92 -31.88
CA ALA A 30 1.34 -1.38 -31.86
C ALA A 30 0.43 -2.18 -30.92
N SER A 31 0.54 -3.51 -30.89
CA SER A 31 -0.22 -4.36 -29.98
C SER A 31 0.19 -4.14 -28.51
N ARG A 32 1.51 -4.05 -28.22
CA ARG A 32 2.00 -3.68 -26.87
C ARG A 32 1.51 -2.30 -26.44
N ARG A 33 1.58 -1.28 -27.31
CA ARG A 33 1.07 0.07 -26.99
C ARG A 33 -0.44 0.08 -26.72
N ARG A 34 -1.24 -0.67 -27.48
CA ARG A 34 -2.68 -0.84 -27.22
C ARG A 34 -2.95 -1.53 -25.88
N ARG A 35 -2.19 -2.58 -25.55
CA ARG A 35 -2.32 -3.30 -24.27
C ARG A 35 -1.99 -2.38 -23.09
N SER A 36 -0.89 -1.63 -23.16
CA SER A 36 -0.52 -0.66 -22.13
C SER A 36 -1.52 0.48 -21.98
N ARG A 37 -2.15 0.96 -23.06
CA ARG A 37 -3.21 1.97 -22.99
C ARG A 37 -4.47 1.42 -22.32
N LYS A 38 -4.88 0.19 -22.63
CA LYS A 38 -6.02 -0.47 -21.96
C LYS A 38 -5.77 -0.68 -20.47
N VAL A 39 -4.58 -1.14 -20.08
CA VAL A 39 -4.22 -1.32 -18.67
C VAL A 39 -4.21 0.02 -17.92
N ARG A 40 -3.66 1.09 -18.49
CA ARG A 40 -3.75 2.43 -17.89
C ARG A 40 -5.19 2.91 -17.73
N ALA A 41 -6.03 2.70 -18.75
CA ALA A 41 -7.43 3.08 -18.67
C ALA A 41 -8.14 2.37 -17.52
N VAL A 42 -7.98 1.05 -17.37
CA VAL A 42 -8.59 0.27 -16.28
C VAL A 42 -8.07 0.69 -14.90
N ILE A 43 -6.77 0.96 -14.78
CA ILE A 43 -6.17 1.45 -13.52
C ILE A 43 -6.70 2.85 -13.18
N SER A 44 -6.84 3.74 -14.16
CA SER A 44 -7.40 5.08 -13.94
C SER A 44 -8.87 5.03 -13.50
N THR A 45 -9.70 4.15 -14.09
CA THR A 45 -11.08 3.97 -13.61
C THR A 45 -11.11 3.37 -12.21
N ALA A 46 -10.27 2.36 -11.94
CA ALA A 46 -10.18 1.75 -10.61
C ALA A 46 -9.71 2.74 -9.54
N LEU A 47 -8.74 3.63 -9.83
CA LEU A 47 -8.27 4.64 -8.86
C LEU A 47 -9.30 5.74 -8.58
N VAL A 48 -10.06 6.17 -9.59
CA VAL A 48 -11.15 7.14 -9.40
C VAL A 48 -12.30 6.50 -8.64
N GLU A 49 -12.59 5.24 -8.93
CA GLU A 49 -13.66 4.49 -8.29
C GLU A 49 -13.27 4.06 -6.87
N HIS A 50 -12.02 3.70 -6.56
CA HIS A 50 -11.59 3.19 -5.24
C HIS A 50 -11.15 4.29 -4.26
N ARG A 51 -11.53 5.55 -4.47
CA ARG A 51 -11.27 6.63 -3.50
C ARG A 51 -11.83 6.32 -2.10
N TRP A 52 -12.93 5.56 -2.03
CA TRP A 52 -13.54 5.09 -0.79
C TRP A 52 -12.86 3.84 -0.21
N ALA A 53 -11.99 3.15 -0.95
CA ALA A 53 -11.36 1.92 -0.50
C ALA A 53 -10.40 2.15 0.66
N THR A 54 -9.64 3.24 0.65
CA THR A 54 -8.74 3.61 1.76
C THR A 54 -9.54 3.95 3.02
N THR A 55 -10.62 4.73 2.88
CA THR A 55 -11.52 5.06 3.99
C THR A 55 -12.21 3.80 4.55
N THR A 56 -12.69 2.92 3.67
CA THR A 56 -13.34 1.65 4.07
C THR A 56 -12.36 0.73 4.76
N ALA A 57 -11.12 0.62 4.26
CA ALA A 57 -10.07 -0.16 4.89
C ALA A 57 -9.72 0.41 6.27
N LEU A 58 -9.63 1.73 6.41
CA LEU A 58 -9.38 2.38 7.69
C LEU A 58 -10.51 2.11 8.70
N VAL A 59 -11.77 2.29 8.30
CA VAL A 59 -12.94 2.01 9.15
C VAL A 59 -12.96 0.53 9.55
N ALA A 60 -12.76 -0.38 8.60
CA ALA A 60 -12.69 -1.81 8.88
C ALA A 60 -11.55 -2.14 9.85
N LEU A 61 -10.38 -1.51 9.69
CA LEU A 61 -9.24 -1.69 10.59
C LEU A 61 -9.54 -1.19 12.01
N VAL A 62 -10.19 -0.04 12.15
CA VAL A 62 -10.57 0.54 13.45
C VAL A 62 -11.58 -0.35 14.17
N VAL A 63 -12.59 -0.85 13.44
CA VAL A 63 -13.67 -1.65 14.02
C VAL A 63 -13.24 -3.10 14.29
N LEU A 64 -12.61 -3.75 13.31
CA LEU A 64 -12.26 -5.17 13.38
C LEU A 64 -10.87 -5.41 13.99
N GLY A 65 -9.96 -4.44 13.89
CA GLY A 65 -8.57 -4.56 14.35
C GLY A 65 -8.43 -4.93 15.83
N PRO A 66 -9.17 -4.30 16.77
CA PRO A 66 -9.07 -4.65 18.19
C PRO A 66 -9.56 -6.07 18.48
N LEU A 67 -10.63 -6.51 17.81
CA LEU A 67 -11.22 -7.85 17.97
C LEU A 67 -10.30 -8.93 17.38
N ALA A 68 -9.82 -8.70 16.16
CA ALA A 68 -8.86 -9.57 15.50
C ALA A 68 -7.55 -9.64 16.29
N GLY A 69 -7.04 -8.50 16.74
CA GLY A 69 -5.85 -8.40 17.58
C GLY A 69 -6.00 -9.19 18.88
N ALA A 70 -7.12 -9.03 19.59
CA ALA A 70 -7.40 -9.76 20.84
C ALA A 70 -7.42 -11.28 20.62
N TRP A 71 -7.98 -11.73 19.48
CA TRP A 71 -7.96 -13.14 19.09
C TRP A 71 -6.55 -13.63 18.71
N LEU A 72 -5.74 -12.77 18.09
CA LEU A 72 -4.37 -13.06 17.65
C LEU A 72 -3.34 -13.11 18.79
N VAL A 73 -3.63 -12.56 19.97
CA VAL A 73 -2.71 -12.59 21.14
C VAL A 73 -2.21 -14.01 21.44
N ARG A 74 -3.06 -15.02 21.25
CA ARG A 74 -2.73 -16.44 21.51
C ARG A 74 -2.20 -17.19 20.30
N ARG A 75 -2.16 -16.58 19.11
CA ARG A 75 -1.87 -17.23 17.82
C ARG A 75 -0.60 -16.70 17.16
N ARG A 76 0.52 -16.74 17.88
CA ARG A 76 1.82 -16.16 17.45
C ARG A 76 2.28 -16.53 16.05
N ARG A 77 1.99 -17.73 15.53
CA ARG A 77 2.36 -18.11 14.15
C ARG A 77 1.54 -17.34 13.11
N VAL A 78 0.23 -17.22 13.33
CA VAL A 78 -0.67 -16.45 12.46
C VAL A 78 -0.32 -14.97 12.52
N THR A 79 -0.09 -14.43 13.72
CA THR A 79 0.33 -13.03 13.88
C THR A 79 1.64 -12.73 13.15
N ARG A 80 2.62 -13.65 13.18
CA ARG A 80 3.86 -13.53 12.40
C ARG A 80 3.61 -13.54 10.89
N ALA A 81 2.75 -14.44 10.40
CA ALA A 81 2.41 -14.50 8.98
C ALA A 81 1.71 -13.22 8.51
N LEU A 82 0.76 -12.70 9.30
CA LEU A 82 0.07 -11.44 9.02
C LEU A 82 0.99 -10.23 9.09
N LEU A 83 1.92 -10.20 10.04
CA LEU A 83 2.96 -9.17 10.10
C LEU A 83 3.85 -9.19 8.85
N GLY A 84 4.30 -10.38 8.44
CA GLY A 84 5.06 -10.55 7.21
C GLY A 84 4.26 -10.06 5.99
N LEU A 85 2.99 -10.45 5.89
CA LEU A 85 2.09 -10.02 4.82
C LEU A 85 1.87 -8.49 4.81
N ALA A 86 1.75 -7.86 5.98
CA ALA A 86 1.64 -6.40 6.10
C ALA A 86 2.94 -5.66 5.73
N ALA A 87 4.10 -6.29 5.92
CA ALA A 87 5.40 -5.72 5.54
C ALA A 87 5.68 -5.79 4.02
N VAL A 88 5.11 -6.78 3.32
CA VAL A 88 5.29 -6.96 1.86
C VAL A 88 4.98 -5.68 1.04
N PRO A 89 3.80 -5.04 1.17
CA PRO A 89 3.49 -3.86 0.37
C PRO A 89 4.43 -2.69 0.67
N ILE A 90 4.87 -2.52 1.92
CA ILE A 90 5.85 -1.49 2.32
C ILE A 90 7.19 -1.75 1.62
N ALA A 91 7.67 -2.99 1.67
CA ALA A 91 8.91 -3.38 1.00
C ALA A 91 8.84 -3.19 -0.53
N LEU A 92 7.72 -3.59 -1.14
CA LEU A 92 7.50 -3.40 -2.58
C LEU A 92 7.48 -1.91 -2.95
N LEU A 93 6.76 -1.08 -2.20
CA LEU A 93 6.69 0.36 -2.47
C LEU A 93 8.02 1.09 -2.25
N THR A 94 8.87 0.55 -1.38
CA THR A 94 10.20 1.09 -1.10
C THR A 94 11.21 0.70 -2.18
N LEU A 95 11.17 -0.54 -2.66
CA LEU A 95 12.23 -1.11 -3.50
C LEU A 95 11.89 -1.17 -5.00
N VAL A 96 10.61 -1.04 -5.38
CA VAL A 96 10.21 -1.10 -6.79
C VAL A 96 10.38 0.29 -7.43
N PRO A 97 11.26 0.45 -8.44
CA PRO A 97 11.48 1.73 -9.08
C PRO A 97 10.25 2.18 -9.85
N THR A 98 9.95 3.47 -9.77
CA THR A 98 8.92 4.12 -10.59
C THR A 98 9.61 4.98 -11.65
N SER A 99 9.16 4.88 -12.89
CA SER A 99 9.74 5.65 -14.00
C SER A 99 9.21 7.09 -13.98
N ARG A 100 9.69 7.90 -13.05
CA ARG A 100 9.57 9.37 -13.01
C ARG A 100 10.97 9.97 -12.93
N GLU A 101 11.30 10.87 -13.84
CA GLU A 101 12.49 11.72 -13.77
C GLU A 101 12.24 12.76 -12.66
N LEU A 102 13.02 12.72 -11.57
CA LEU A 102 12.91 13.66 -10.46
C LEU A 102 14.26 14.30 -10.16
N THR A 103 14.22 15.60 -9.87
CA THR A 103 15.35 16.40 -9.39
C THR A 103 15.78 15.93 -8.00
N ALA A 104 17.09 15.87 -7.75
CA ALA A 104 17.63 15.48 -6.44
C ALA A 104 17.23 16.51 -5.36
N GLY A 105 16.35 16.13 -4.43
CA GLY A 105 15.91 16.94 -3.29
C GLY A 105 14.73 16.35 -2.53
N CYS A 106 14.63 16.66 -1.23
CA CYS A 106 13.45 16.36 -0.41
C CYS A 106 12.46 17.54 -0.49
N ALA A 107 11.20 17.26 -0.80
CA ALA A 107 10.13 18.24 -0.71
C ALA A 107 9.72 18.40 0.76
N VAL A 108 9.94 19.57 1.34
CA VAL A 108 9.46 19.88 2.70
C VAL A 108 8.04 20.39 2.58
N GLU A 109 7.07 19.49 2.75
CA GLU A 109 5.64 19.80 2.70
C GLU A 109 4.96 19.31 3.99
N TRP A 110 4.14 20.18 4.58
CA TRP A 110 3.37 19.88 5.78
C TRP A 110 1.89 19.94 5.45
N ALA A 111 1.25 18.78 5.26
CA ALA A 111 -0.18 18.69 5.06
C ALA A 111 -0.77 17.63 5.99
N VAL A 112 -1.94 17.91 6.57
CA VAL A 112 -2.66 16.91 7.37
C VAL A 112 -3.44 16.01 6.42
N PRO A 113 -3.40 14.67 6.57
CA PRO A 113 -4.17 13.75 5.74
C PRO A 113 -5.66 14.07 5.83
N THR A 114 -6.25 14.55 4.74
CA THR A 114 -7.70 14.71 4.63
C THR A 114 -8.30 13.49 3.95
N LEU A 115 -9.58 13.18 4.21
CA LEU A 115 -10.25 12.00 3.66
C LEU A 115 -10.31 11.96 2.11
N GLY A 116 -10.05 13.09 1.44
CA GLY A 116 -9.93 13.18 -0.02
C GLY A 116 -8.49 13.01 -0.57
N ALA A 117 -7.47 13.07 0.29
CA ALA A 117 -6.07 12.91 -0.06
C ALA A 117 -5.69 11.42 -0.05
N VAL A 118 -5.99 10.76 -1.17
CA VAL A 118 -5.88 9.30 -1.34
C VAL A 118 -4.46 8.78 -1.09
N GLU A 119 -3.44 9.55 -1.48
CA GLU A 119 -2.03 9.16 -1.30
C GLU A 119 -1.61 9.16 0.19
N LEU A 120 -2.03 10.17 0.96
CA LEU A 120 -1.71 10.27 2.40
C LEU A 120 -2.44 9.20 3.22
N MET A 121 -3.69 8.91 2.87
CA MET A 121 -4.46 7.84 3.51
C MET A 121 -3.91 6.44 3.23
N ALA A 122 -3.30 6.21 2.06
CA ALA A 122 -2.69 4.92 1.76
C ALA A 122 -1.53 4.61 2.72
N ASN A 123 -0.67 5.58 3.00
CA ASN A 123 0.45 5.46 3.93
C ASN A 123 0.00 5.14 5.36
N VAL A 124 -1.05 5.83 5.85
CA VAL A 124 -1.68 5.54 7.15
C VAL A 124 -2.18 4.09 7.22
N VAL A 125 -2.90 3.64 6.19
CA VAL A 125 -3.49 2.29 6.12
C VAL A 125 -2.42 1.19 5.99
N LEU A 126 -1.23 1.49 5.46
CA LEU A 126 -0.13 0.53 5.36
C LEU A 126 0.58 0.32 6.71
N PHE A 127 0.86 1.40 7.44
CA PHE A 127 1.60 1.32 8.70
C PHE A 127 0.74 0.85 9.89
N ALA A 128 -0.56 1.15 9.88
CA ALA A 128 -1.46 0.75 10.96
C ALA A 128 -1.54 -0.78 11.20
N PRO A 129 -1.77 -1.66 10.20
CA PRO A 129 -1.77 -3.11 10.41
C PRO A 129 -0.37 -3.63 10.77
N LEU A 130 0.70 -3.05 10.23
CA LEU A 130 2.08 -3.42 10.57
C LEU A 130 2.31 -3.25 12.08
N VAL A 131 2.01 -2.07 12.62
CA VAL A 131 2.22 -1.76 14.05
C VAL A 131 1.21 -2.48 14.94
N LEU A 132 -0.03 -2.69 14.48
CA LEU A 132 -1.01 -3.53 15.17
C LEU A 132 -0.46 -4.93 15.41
N PHE A 133 -0.02 -5.62 14.34
CA PHE A 133 0.47 -7.00 14.47
C PHE A 133 1.81 -7.09 15.19
N ALA A 134 2.73 -6.16 14.96
CA ALA A 134 3.99 -6.10 15.69
C ALA A 134 3.78 -5.84 17.19
N GLY A 135 2.87 -4.91 17.54
CA GLY A 135 2.50 -4.59 18.91
C GLY A 135 1.84 -5.75 19.63
N VAL A 136 0.92 -6.47 18.96
CA VAL A 136 0.29 -7.68 19.51
C VAL A 136 1.30 -8.83 19.67
N LEU A 137 2.21 -9.02 18.70
CA LEU A 137 3.21 -10.09 18.74
C LEU A 137 4.25 -9.88 19.84
N THR A 138 4.67 -8.64 20.06
CA THR A 138 5.67 -8.24 21.06
C THR A 138 5.08 -7.89 22.42
N SER A 139 3.76 -7.70 22.49
CA SER A 139 3.04 -7.12 23.63
C SER A 139 3.57 -5.73 24.05
N ARG A 140 4.16 -4.98 23.11
CA ARG A 140 4.85 -3.70 23.36
C ARG A 140 4.49 -2.65 22.29
N PRO A 141 3.27 -2.06 22.34
CA PRO A 141 2.80 -1.15 21.30
C PRO A 141 3.64 0.12 21.15
N VAL A 142 4.12 0.71 22.26
CA VAL A 142 4.89 1.96 22.23
C VAL A 142 6.28 1.79 21.58
N PRO A 143 7.10 0.78 21.94
CA PRO A 143 8.32 0.50 21.20
C PRO A 143 8.11 0.23 19.71
N MET A 144 6.99 -0.41 19.33
CA MET A 144 6.70 -0.67 17.91
C MET A 144 6.29 0.58 17.15
N LEU A 145 5.60 1.54 17.80
CA LEU A 145 5.36 2.88 17.25
C LEU A 145 6.68 3.59 16.96
N LEU A 146 7.60 3.63 17.93
CA LEU A 146 8.90 4.28 17.75
C LEU A 146 9.72 3.60 16.63
N GLY A 147 9.76 2.27 16.64
CA GLY A 147 10.43 1.49 15.59
C GLY A 147 9.85 1.75 14.19
N ALA A 148 8.53 1.92 14.08
CA ALA A 148 7.87 2.27 12.83
C ALA A 148 8.19 3.70 12.37
N GLY A 149 8.29 4.66 13.29
CA GLY A 149 8.74 6.03 12.98
C GLY A 149 10.17 6.05 12.45
N VAL A 150 11.08 5.27 13.07
CA VAL A 150 12.46 5.08 12.58
C VAL A 150 12.47 4.40 11.22
N LEU A 151 11.69 3.34 11.02
CA LEU A 151 11.56 2.65 9.74
C LEU A 151 11.09 3.61 8.64
N SER A 152 10.11 4.46 8.93
CA SER A 152 9.63 5.46 7.96
C SER A 152 10.71 6.47 7.59
N ALA A 153 11.48 6.96 8.56
CA ALA A 153 12.60 7.87 8.27
C ALA A 153 13.69 7.18 7.44
N LEU A 154 13.97 5.90 7.69
CA LEU A 154 14.92 5.12 6.89
C LEU A 154 14.43 4.91 5.44
N ILE A 155 13.13 4.71 5.23
CA ILE A 155 12.55 4.60 3.88
C ILE A 155 12.76 5.91 3.11
N GLU A 156 12.49 7.06 3.73
CA GLU A 156 12.74 8.36 3.10
C GLU A 156 14.22 8.60 2.80
N LEU A 157 15.10 8.23 3.74
CA LEU A 157 16.55 8.33 3.54
C LEU A 157 17.00 7.48 2.35
N VAL A 158 16.52 6.23 2.24
CA VAL A 158 16.83 5.36 1.10
C VAL A 158 16.30 5.95 -0.21
N GLN A 159 15.10 6.51 -0.22
CA GLN A 159 14.53 7.14 -1.41
C GLN A 159 15.28 8.42 -1.81
N ALA A 160 15.78 9.19 -0.84
CA ALA A 160 16.62 10.37 -1.09
C ALA A 160 18.01 9.98 -1.64
N LEU A 161 18.61 8.91 -1.12
CA LEU A 161 19.93 8.43 -1.55
C LEU A 161 19.91 7.62 -2.85
N VAL A 162 18.73 7.13 -3.27
CA VAL A 162 18.56 6.38 -4.52
C VAL A 162 17.54 7.07 -5.45
N PRO A 163 17.91 8.21 -6.09
CA PRO A 163 17.03 8.92 -7.02
C PRO A 163 16.58 8.07 -8.21
N ALA A 164 17.33 7.01 -8.53
CA ALA A 164 17.00 6.03 -9.56
C ALA A 164 15.66 5.28 -9.31
N LEU A 165 15.12 5.35 -8.08
CA LEU A 165 13.79 4.83 -7.75
C LEU A 165 12.66 5.75 -8.25
N GLY A 166 12.96 6.98 -8.67
CA GLY A 166 12.00 7.94 -9.20
C GLY A 166 10.96 8.38 -8.16
N ARG A 167 11.37 8.54 -6.90
CA ARG A 167 10.55 9.14 -5.83
C ARG A 167 11.33 10.24 -5.13
N SER A 168 10.70 11.40 -4.96
CA SER A 168 11.20 12.46 -4.06
C SER A 168 10.78 12.15 -2.64
N CYS A 169 11.69 12.30 -1.68
CA CYS A 169 11.38 12.24 -0.25
C CYS A 169 10.45 13.42 0.11
N SER A 170 9.40 13.17 0.90
CA SER A 170 8.46 14.20 1.37
C SER A 170 8.15 14.01 2.85
N THR A 171 8.32 15.04 3.66
CA THR A 171 8.00 14.99 5.11
C THR A 171 6.55 14.57 5.40
N ASN A 172 5.66 14.73 4.42
CA ASN A 172 4.27 14.34 4.50
C ASN A 172 4.09 12.80 4.51
N ASP A 173 5.00 12.06 3.87
CA ASP A 173 5.02 10.60 3.89
C ASP A 173 5.41 10.09 5.29
N TRP A 174 6.46 10.65 5.89
CA TRP A 174 6.84 10.38 7.27
C TRP A 174 5.72 10.68 8.27
N LEU A 175 5.06 11.82 8.14
CA LEU A 175 3.93 12.19 8.99
C LEU A 175 2.78 11.17 8.84
N SER A 176 2.39 10.82 7.62
CA SER A 176 1.30 9.88 7.35
C SER A 176 1.61 8.47 7.87
N ASN A 177 2.83 7.99 7.70
CA ASN A 177 3.28 6.70 8.24
C ASN A 177 3.27 6.71 9.77
N THR A 178 3.70 7.82 10.39
CA THR A 178 3.69 7.99 11.86
C THR A 178 2.26 8.00 12.41
N LEU A 179 1.32 8.65 11.73
CA LEU A 179 -0.10 8.62 12.09
C LEU A 179 -0.69 7.19 11.98
N GLY A 180 -0.36 6.47 10.91
CA GLY A 180 -0.70 5.06 10.76
C GLY A 180 -0.13 4.21 11.90
N ALA A 181 1.14 4.41 12.23
CA ALA A 181 1.79 3.73 13.34
C ALA A 181 1.12 4.02 14.69
N ALA A 182 0.77 5.28 14.95
CA ALA A 182 0.09 5.69 16.18
C ALA A 182 -1.29 5.02 16.30
N LEU A 183 -2.05 4.98 15.21
CA LEU A 183 -3.32 4.27 15.14
C LEU A 183 -3.12 2.77 15.41
N GLY A 184 -2.17 2.13 14.73
CA GLY A 184 -1.85 0.72 14.93
C GLY A 184 -1.46 0.38 16.36
N ALA A 185 -0.67 1.24 17.01
CA ALA A 185 -0.27 1.09 18.41
C ALA A 185 -1.46 1.23 19.38
N ALA A 186 -2.35 2.19 19.14
CA ALA A 186 -3.58 2.35 19.91
C ALA A 186 -4.47 1.10 19.79
N LEU A 187 -4.70 0.61 18.56
CA LEU A 187 -5.46 -0.61 18.31
C LEU A 187 -4.82 -1.84 18.96
N ALA A 188 -3.49 -1.97 18.94
CA ALA A 188 -2.77 -3.03 19.64
C ALA A 188 -2.95 -2.94 21.16
N GLY A 189 -2.93 -1.73 21.73
CA GLY A 189 -3.21 -1.51 23.15
C GLY A 189 -4.62 -1.99 23.53
N VAL A 190 -5.63 -1.62 22.74
CA VAL A 190 -7.02 -2.07 22.95
C VAL A 190 -7.14 -3.59 22.79
N ALA A 191 -6.50 -4.18 21.77
CA ALA A 191 -6.49 -5.62 21.55
C ALA A 191 -5.89 -6.41 22.73
N LEU A 192 -4.75 -5.94 23.25
CA LEU A 192 -4.08 -6.55 24.40
C LEU A 192 -4.93 -6.44 25.68
N TRP A 193 -5.65 -5.33 25.85
CA TRP A 193 -6.58 -5.13 26.95
C TRP A 193 -7.83 -6.02 26.86
N LEU A 194 -8.36 -6.23 25.65
CA LEU A 194 -9.52 -7.10 25.39
C LEU A 194 -9.20 -8.60 25.52
N GLY A 195 -8.00 -9.02 25.12
CA GLY A 195 -7.60 -10.44 25.05
C GLY A 195 -7.89 -11.25 26.32
N PRO A 196 -7.41 -10.84 27.50
CA PRO A 196 -7.67 -11.53 28.76
C PRO A 196 -9.16 -11.59 29.11
N ARG A 197 -9.93 -10.54 28.79
CA ARG A 197 -11.36 -10.41 29.13
C ARG A 197 -12.24 -11.34 28.32
N LEU A 198 -11.91 -11.52 27.04
CA LEU A 198 -12.58 -12.46 26.15
C LEU A 198 -12.23 -13.92 26.50
N GLY A 199 -10.99 -14.17 26.94
CA GLY A 199 -10.55 -15.48 27.41
C GLY A 199 -11.25 -15.93 28.69
N ALA A 200 -11.34 -15.06 29.70
CA ALA A 200 -11.94 -15.37 31.00
C ALA A 200 -13.44 -15.71 30.90
N ARG A 201 -14.19 -15.03 30.04
CA ARG A 201 -15.63 -15.31 29.83
C ARG A 201 -15.88 -16.69 29.23
N ALA A 202 -15.00 -17.17 28.36
CA ALA A 202 -15.13 -18.49 27.74
C ALA A 202 -14.89 -19.63 28.75
N THR A 203 -13.92 -19.47 29.66
CA THR A 203 -13.61 -20.47 30.70
C THR A 203 -14.71 -20.55 31.77
N THR A 204 -15.28 -19.42 32.20
CA THR A 204 -16.37 -19.39 33.19
C THR A 204 -17.63 -20.08 32.66
N ARG A 205 -17.99 -19.84 31.38
CA ARG A 205 -19.15 -20.48 30.73
C ARG A 205 -18.97 -22.00 30.60
N ARG A 206 -17.75 -22.46 30.34
CA ARG A 206 -17.43 -23.90 30.20
C ARG A 206 -17.47 -24.63 31.56
N ARG A 207 -17.03 -23.98 32.65
CA ARG A 207 -17.14 -24.54 34.01
C ARG A 207 -18.60 -24.58 34.48
N ALA A 208 -19.38 -23.53 34.25
CA ALA A 208 -20.81 -23.51 34.60
C ALA A 208 -21.61 -24.61 33.87
N GLY A 209 -21.31 -24.88 32.59
CA GLY A 209 -21.91 -25.99 31.85
C GLY A 209 -21.58 -27.37 32.40
N CYS A 210 -20.32 -27.61 32.82
CA CYS A 210 -19.92 -28.86 33.48
C CYS A 210 -20.62 -29.05 34.83
N SER A 211 -20.73 -27.99 35.65
CA SER A 211 -21.41 -28.07 36.96
C SER A 211 -22.91 -28.27 36.85
N ALA A 212 -23.56 -27.78 35.79
CA ALA A 212 -24.99 -28.02 35.55
C ALA A 212 -25.27 -29.46 35.08
N ALA A 213 -24.36 -30.07 34.30
CA ALA A 213 -24.48 -31.45 33.85
C ALA A 213 -24.24 -32.49 34.96
N ALA A 214 -23.56 -32.10 36.04
CA ALA A 214 -23.20 -32.99 37.15
C ALA A 214 -24.22 -33.06 38.28
N ARG A 215 -25.37 -32.36 38.19
CA ARG A 215 -26.46 -32.51 39.18
C ARG A 215 -27.38 -33.67 38.75
N PRO A 216 -27.35 -34.84 39.41
CA PRO A 216 -28.36 -35.87 39.19
C PRO A 216 -29.74 -35.28 39.56
N ARG A 217 -30.73 -35.51 38.70
CA ARG A 217 -32.13 -35.16 39.00
C ARG A 217 -32.66 -36.15 40.05
N PRO A 218 -33.44 -35.69 41.03
CA PRO A 218 -34.03 -36.53 42.08
C PRO A 218 -35.04 -37.53 41.51
#